data_AF-A0A1C0SF00-F1
#
_entry.id   AF-A0A1C0SF00-F1
#
_cell.length_a   1.000
_cell.length_b   1.000
_cell.length_c   1.000
_cell.angle_alpha   90.00
_cell.angle_beta   90.00
_cell.angle_gamma   90.00
#
_symmetry.space_group_name_H-M   'P 1'
#
loop_
_entity.id
_entity.type
_entity.pdbx_description
1 polymer ?
#
loop_
_entity_poly.entity_id
_entity_poly.type
_entity_poly.pdbx_seq_one_letter_code
_entity_poly.pdbx_strand_id
1 'polypeptide(L)' 'MTVQTRVKERAEEQSSAMTPDQQAAIRMVANDLHRLNQSVMKAVDAGVSVELVRSARHHGGEGNWGDLLIPVIVTQGRP' A
#
# COMPACT_ATOMS: atom_id res chain seq x y z
N MET A 1 11.63 13.48 30.20
CA MET A 1 11.74 14.24 28.93
C MET A 1 10.65 13.74 28.01
N THR A 2 9.66 14.57 27.68
CA THR A 2 8.56 14.20 26.79
C THR A 2 9.05 14.37 25.35
N VAL A 3 9.19 13.27 24.61
CA VAL A 3 9.57 13.31 23.19
C VAL A 3 8.38 13.88 22.43
N GLN A 4 8.44 15.15 22.05
CA GLN A 4 7.48 15.73 21.11
C GLN A 4 7.81 15.23 19.71
N THR A 5 7.06 14.22 19.25
CA THR A 5 7.19 13.71 17.88
C THR A 5 6.70 14.79 16.92
N ARG A 6 7.63 15.44 16.21
CA ARG A 6 7.37 16.45 15.16
C ARG A 6 6.84 15.80 13.88
N VAL A 7 5.70 15.11 13.99
CA VAL A 7 5.09 14.37 12.87
C VAL A 7 4.72 15.32 11.73
N LYS A 8 4.18 16.49 12.06
CA LYS A 8 3.72 17.49 11.10
C LYS A 8 4.87 18.14 10.33
N GLU A 9 5.89 18.67 11.02
CA GLU A 9 7.06 19.29 10.37
C GLU A 9 7.81 18.29 9.49
N ARG A 10 7.97 17.02 9.91
CA ARG A 10 8.61 15.99 9.07
C ARG A 10 7.81 15.68 7.81
N ALA A 11 6.48 15.67 7.89
CA ALA A 11 5.62 15.48 6.73
C ALA A 11 5.70 16.68 5.77
N GLU A 12 5.79 17.90 6.30
CA GLU A 12 5.94 19.14 5.51
C GLU A 12 7.32 19.24 4.85
N GLU A 13 8.39 18.89 5.55
CA GLU A 13 9.77 18.82 5.03
C GLU A 13 9.93 17.74 3.95
N GLN A 14 9.34 16.56 4.15
CA GLN A 14 9.33 15.52 3.11
C GLN A 14 8.51 15.96 1.89
N SER A 15 7.39 16.66 2.11
CA SER A 15 6.57 17.17 1.00
C SER A 15 7.28 18.26 0.19
N SER A 16 8.10 19.11 0.81
CA SER A 16 8.84 20.16 0.11
C SER A 16 10.08 19.63 -0.64
N ALA A 17 10.58 18.45 -0.28
CA ALA A 17 11.68 17.77 -0.95
C ALA A 17 11.26 16.92 -2.17
N MET A 18 9.95 16.70 -2.37
CA MET A 18 9.44 15.84 -3.44
C MET A 18 9.04 16.63 -4.68
N THR A 19 9.42 16.10 -5.84
CA THR A 19 8.91 16.61 -7.12
C THR A 19 7.39 16.42 -7.21
N PRO A 20 6.68 17.26 -7.99
CA PRO A 20 5.24 17.10 -8.21
C PRO A 20 4.85 15.70 -8.70
N ASP A 21 5.68 15.08 -9.55
CA ASP A 21 5.45 13.74 -10.08
C ASP A 21 5.54 12.67 -8.99
N GLN A 22 6.51 12.78 -8.07
CA GLN A 22 6.61 11.88 -6.91
C GLN A 22 5.39 12.02 -5.99
N GLN A 23 4.93 13.24 -5.75
CA GLN A 23 3.72 13.47 -4.95
C GLN A 23 2.47 12.87 -5.63
N ALA A 24 2.36 13.02 -6.95
CA ALA A 24 1.27 12.43 -7.73
C ALA A 24 1.30 10.89 -7.67
N ALA A 25 2.48 10.29 -7.84
CA ALA A 25 2.68 8.83 -7.75
C ALA A 25 2.29 8.29 -6.36
N ILE A 26 2.65 8.99 -5.28
CA ILE A 26 2.27 8.60 -3.90
C ILE A 26 0.75 8.63 -3.73
N ARG A 27 0.10 9.70 -4.19
CA ARG A 27 -1.37 9.81 -4.10
C ARG A 27 -2.05 8.70 -4.90
N MET A 28 -1.54 8.37 -6.08
CA MET A 28 -2.03 7.27 -6.90
C MET A 28 -1.95 5.94 -6.16
N VAL A 29 -0.77 5.56 -5.65
CA VAL A 29 -0.58 4.31 -4.90
C VAL A 29 -1.48 4.25 -3.67
N ALA A 30 -1.61 5.35 -2.91
CA ALA A 30 -2.48 5.40 -1.74
C ALA A 30 -3.96 5.18 -2.09
N ASN A 31 -4.43 5.81 -3.17
CA ASN A 31 -5.80 5.65 -3.67
C ASN A 31 -6.06 4.22 -4.15
N ASP A 32 -5.13 3.63 -4.90
CA ASP A 32 -5.27 2.28 -5.43
C ASP A 32 -5.24 1.23 -4.31
N LEU A 33 -4.37 1.41 -3.30
CA LEU A 33 -4.34 0.56 -2.13
C LEU A 33 -5.67 0.63 -1.35
N HIS A 34 -6.24 1.83 -1.19
CA HIS A 34 -7.55 1.95 -0.55
C HIS A 34 -8.64 1.20 -1.33
N ARG A 35 -8.64 1.31 -2.67
CA ARG A 35 -9.59 0.57 -3.54
C ARG A 35 -9.39 -0.93 -3.47
N LEU A 36 -8.14 -1.40 -3.41
CA LEU A 36 -7.82 -2.81 -3.22
C LEU A 36 -8.36 -3.32 -1.89
N ASN A 37 -8.13 -2.58 -0.79
CA ASN A 37 -8.66 -2.94 0.53
C ASN A 37 -10.19 -3.03 0.53
N GLN A 38 -10.88 -2.10 -0.13
CA GLN A 38 -12.33 -2.17 -0.29
C GLN A 38 -12.78 -3.41 -1.08
N SER A 39 -12.01 -3.80 -2.10
CA SER A 39 -12.30 -5.00 -2.90
C SER A 39 -12.07 -6.29 -2.10
N VAL A 40 -11.02 -6.33 -1.28
CA VAL A 40 -10.75 -7.43 -0.35
C VAL A 40 -11.89 -7.58 0.64
N MET A 41 -12.35 -6.49 1.27
CA MET A 41 -13.48 -6.55 2.21
C MET A 41 -14.74 -7.12 1.55
N LYS A 42 -15.08 -6.66 0.34
CA LYS A 42 -16.23 -7.20 -0.41
C LYS A 42 -16.10 -8.69 -0.74
N ALA A 43 -14.90 -9.14 -1.10
CA ALA A 43 -14.64 -10.56 -1.36
C ALA A 43 -14.83 -11.40 -0.09
N VAL A 44 -14.35 -10.89 1.06
CA VAL A 44 -14.55 -11.52 2.37
C VAL A 44 -16.03 -11.57 2.76
N ASP A 45 -16.77 -10.47 2.57
CA ASP A 45 -18.22 -10.43 2.81
C ASP A 45 -18.98 -11.42 1.90
N ALA A 46 -18.45 -11.70 0.70
CA ALA A 46 -18.99 -12.69 -0.22
C ALA A 46 -18.61 -14.15 0.14
N GLY A 47 -17.83 -14.36 1.20
CA GLY A 47 -17.53 -15.67 1.76
C GLY A 47 -16.22 -16.33 1.29
N VAL A 48 -15.29 -15.57 0.69
CA VAL A 48 -13.95 -16.07 0.36
C VAL A 48 -12.88 -15.47 1.27
N SER A 49 -11.83 -16.22 1.59
CA SER A 49 -10.64 -15.66 2.22
C SER A 49 -9.67 -15.14 1.15
N VAL A 50 -9.06 -13.99 1.42
CA VAL A 50 -8.10 -13.36 0.50
C VAL A 50 -6.80 -13.08 1.27
N GLU A 51 -5.69 -13.54 0.72
CA GLU A 51 -4.34 -13.25 1.19
C GLU A 51 -3.56 -12.54 0.08
N LEU A 52 -2.85 -11.46 0.40
CA LEU A 52 -1.96 -10.78 -0.55
C LEU A 52 -0.53 -11.25 -0.33
N VAL A 53 0.00 -12.00 -1.30
CA VAL A 53 1.34 -12.55 -1.24
C VAL A 53 2.28 -11.73 -2.13
N ARG A 54 3.46 -11.40 -1.64
CA ARG A 54 4.49 -10.77 -2.46
C ARG A 54 5.08 -11.79 -3.44
N SER A 55 4.84 -11.56 -4.73
CA SER A 55 5.34 -12.41 -5.82
C SER A 55 6.72 -11.97 -6.30
N ALA A 56 6.98 -10.67 -6.31
CA ALA A 56 8.21 -10.08 -6.79
C ALA A 56 8.46 -8.71 -6.14
N ARG A 57 9.63 -8.15 -6.40
CA ARG A 57 9.96 -6.76 -6.08
C ARG A 57 10.42 -6.08 -7.36
N HIS A 58 9.77 -4.97 -7.69
CA HIS A 58 10.22 -4.09 -8.76
C HIS A 58 11.34 -3.19 -8.25
N HIS A 59 12.40 -3.04 -9.03
CA HIS A 59 13.55 -2.18 -8.73
C HIS A 59 13.67 -1.11 -9.82
N GLY A 60 13.66 0.17 -9.42
CA GLY A 60 13.66 1.32 -10.33
C GLY A 60 15.06 1.85 -10.71
N GLY A 61 16.12 1.04 -10.57
CA GLY A 61 17.50 1.42 -10.91
C GLY A 61 18.23 2.26 -9.86
N GLU A 62 17.62 3.33 -9.37
CA GLU A 62 18.24 4.31 -8.45
C GLU A 62 18.06 3.94 -6.96
N GLY A 63 18.05 2.64 -6.64
CA GLY A 63 17.83 2.14 -5.27
C GLY A 63 16.39 2.13 -4.78
N ASN A 64 15.46 2.75 -5.52
CA ASN A 64 14.02 2.68 -5.25
C ASN A 64 13.46 1.28 -5.57
N TRP A 65 12.52 0.82 -4.75
CA TRP A 65 11.87 -0.48 -4.94
C TRP A 65 10.42 -0.47 -4.46
N GLY A 66 9.63 -1.43 -4.97
CA GLY A 66 8.24 -1.63 -4.58
C GLY A 66 7.82 -3.09 -4.72
N ASP A 67 6.90 -3.53 -3.87
CA ASP A 67 6.43 -4.91 -3.85
C ASP A 67 5.30 -5.13 -4.86
N LEU A 68 5.38 -6.24 -5.61
CA LEU A 68 4.33 -6.69 -6.51
C LEU A 68 3.56 -7.83 -5.84
N LEU A 69 2.29 -7.59 -5.56
CA LEU A 69 1.42 -8.50 -4.83
C LEU A 69 0.55 -9.31 -5.78
N ILE A 70 0.30 -10.57 -5.44
CA ILE A 70 -0.71 -11.42 -6.05
C ILE A 70 -1.74 -11.82 -4.98
N PRO A 71 -3.04 -11.83 -5.28
CA PRO A 71 -4.04 -12.35 -4.36
C PRO A 71 -4.08 -13.88 -4.44
N VAL A 72 -4.01 -14.55 -3.29
CA VAL A 72 -4.40 -15.95 -3.13
C VAL A 72 -5.82 -15.94 -2.56
N ILE A 73 -6.75 -16.56 -3.28
CA ILE A 73 -8.18 -16.57 -2.93
C ILE A 73 -8.60 -18.00 -2.69
N VAL A 74 -9.17 -18.26 -1.52
CA VAL A 74 -9.65 -19.60 -1.13
C VAL A 74 -11.10 -19.53 -0.66
N THR A 75 -11.90 -20.51 -1.04
CA THR A 75 -13.21 -20.73 -0.45
C THR A 75 -13.04 -21.55 0.83
N GLN A 76 -13.87 -21.28 1.84
CA GLN A 76 -14.00 -22.21 2.97
C GLN A 76 -14.57 -23.52 2.40
N GLY A 77 -13.74 -24.57 2.33
CA GLY A 77 -14.24 -25.91 2.03
C GLY A 77 -15.24 -26.26 3.11
N ARG A 78 -16.54 -26.34 2.77
CA ARG A 78 -17.51 -26.93 3.69
C ARG A 78 -17.05 -28.37 3.98
N PRO A 79 -17.05 -28.81 5.26
CA PRO A 79 -16.91 -30.22 5.57
C PRO A 79 -18.04 -31.04 4.92
#